data_AF-A0A929A324-F1
#
_entry.id   AF-A0A929A324-F1
#
_cell.length_a   1.000
_cell.length_b   1.000
_cell.length_c   1.000
_cell.angle_alpha   90.00
_cell.angle_beta   90.00
_cell.angle_gamma   90.00
#
_symmetry.space_group_name_H-M   'P 1'
#
loop_
_entity.id
_entity.type
_entity.pdbx_description
1 polymer ?
#
loop_
_entity_poly.entity_id
_entity_poly.type
_entity_poly.pdbx_seq_one_letter_code
_entity_poly.pdbx_strand_id
1 'polypeptide(L)'
;MSMPRRQLITATSHPPLRKPIVQHTRRLRFGWGFWLSMSVLLSLPIGIVVWALGNLIYLPALPRCFNARHAPPADQLYCAEQIASGQGTEDLRRAMVVVNGVPRDHPLRDDSDRLVDFWGREILRRAEEEFDTGNLQAAVEIAMQIPHQVDMRNRAVETVRQWEETWADAEDLYQQAEDYLDAGAWLRALETSRRLLQIDNQYWSTTRYQDLIRTIQTSRETQEREDEENDKVARSDMRQTDDNVDNFIARWEQEQEQEDQARFQQARELAAAGTVEGLRSAIAEAQQILYGTGSYDQAQEAIARWRNDIDRIQDQPYLDRAAQLADAGNWDAAIQEARNVSWSSELYEEARDRINEWEDQAAAARQPEEPVILPPEPEEAVFPSPVPELPATPSEVEPVLAPFIVPGDEPVLPSPSSATPATSLPSEPED
;
A
#
# COMPACT_ATOMS: atom_id res chain seq x y z
N MET A 1 10.76 -6.23 51.63
CA MET A 1 11.59 -5.73 52.75
C MET A 1 12.96 -5.39 52.17
N SER A 2 13.65 -4.28 52.40
CA SER A 2 13.42 -3.05 53.14
C SER A 2 14.54 -2.10 52.68
N MET A 3 14.26 -0.82 52.42
CA MET A 3 15.30 0.20 52.42
C MET A 3 15.91 0.36 53.82
N PRO A 4 17.13 0.93 53.92
CA PRO A 4 17.46 1.85 55.00
C PRO A 4 18.05 3.15 54.41
N ARG A 5 17.44 4.33 54.57
CA ARG A 5 17.30 5.21 55.75
C ARG A 5 18.63 5.74 56.33
N ARG A 6 18.91 6.98 55.89
CA ARG A 6 19.67 8.11 56.49
C ARG A 6 20.30 7.91 57.88
N GLN A 7 21.53 8.43 58.03
CA GLN A 7 21.99 9.02 59.28
C GLN A 7 22.49 10.46 59.08
N LEU A 8 22.01 11.32 59.96
CA LEU A 8 22.43 12.70 60.21
C LEU A 8 23.62 12.69 61.17
N ILE A 9 24.62 13.53 60.93
CA ILE A 9 25.57 13.93 61.98
C ILE A 9 25.55 15.45 62.06
N THR A 10 25.04 15.90 63.21
CA THR A 10 25.14 17.25 63.75
C THR A 10 26.50 17.45 64.41
N ALA A 11 27.14 18.61 64.21
CA ALA A 11 28.12 19.15 65.15
C ALA A 11 28.09 20.69 65.09
N THR A 12 27.48 21.27 66.14
CA THR A 12 27.99 22.34 67.03
C THR A 12 29.42 22.84 66.74
N SER A 13 29.86 24.07 67.04
CA SER A 13 29.29 25.37 67.44
C SER A 13 30.49 26.27 67.78
N HIS A 14 30.40 27.56 67.46
CA HIS A 14 31.08 28.73 68.06
C HIS A 14 32.44 29.22 67.54
N PRO A 15 32.65 30.58 67.55
CA PRO A 15 33.61 31.28 66.71
C PRO A 15 34.83 31.83 67.49
N PRO A 16 35.77 32.50 66.79
CA PRO A 16 36.27 33.74 67.36
C PRO A 16 36.40 34.91 66.36
N LEU A 17 36.24 36.11 66.93
CA LEU A 17 36.31 37.45 66.36
C LEU A 17 37.66 37.79 65.70
N ARG A 18 37.64 38.45 64.52
CA ARG A 18 38.76 39.28 64.03
C ARG A 18 38.31 40.45 63.13
N LYS A 19 38.53 41.65 63.70
CA LYS A 19 38.81 43.03 63.22
C LYS A 19 38.31 43.53 61.84
N PRO A 20 37.89 44.81 61.75
CA PRO A 20 37.32 45.40 60.54
C PRO A 20 38.41 45.85 59.56
N ILE A 21 38.19 45.57 58.27
CA ILE A 21 38.96 46.15 57.17
C ILE A 21 38.07 47.20 56.50
N VAL A 22 38.48 48.46 56.59
CA VAL A 22 37.87 49.58 55.87
C VAL A 22 38.38 49.52 54.43
N GLN A 23 37.49 49.26 53.47
CA GLN A 23 37.77 49.43 52.04
C GLN A 23 36.93 50.60 51.49
N HIS A 24 37.62 51.63 51.02
CA HIS A 24 37.04 52.77 50.33
C HIS A 24 36.52 52.34 48.95
N THR A 25 35.23 52.03 48.83
CA THR A 25 34.58 51.91 47.53
C THR A 25 34.21 53.30 47.02
N ARG A 26 34.96 53.83 46.03
CA ARG A 26 34.49 54.95 45.20
C ARG A 26 33.29 54.46 44.40
N ARG A 27 32.08 54.83 44.82
CA ARG A 27 30.85 54.57 44.07
C ARG A 27 30.85 55.43 42.80
N LEU A 28 31.05 54.83 41.63
CA LEU A 28 30.66 55.47 40.38
C LEU A 28 29.13 55.60 40.38
N ARG A 29 28.64 56.83 40.52
CA ARG A 29 27.22 57.17 40.41
C ARG A 29 26.90 57.35 38.93
N PHE A 30 26.49 56.27 38.25
CA PHE A 30 25.85 56.41 36.94
C PHE A 30 24.48 57.05 37.13
N GLY A 31 24.28 58.21 36.49
CA GLY A 31 23.02 58.95 36.54
C GLY A 31 21.88 58.17 35.87
N TRP A 32 20.64 58.54 36.17
CA TRP A 32 19.43 57.85 35.68
C TRP A 32 19.38 57.73 34.14
N GLY A 33 20.00 58.68 33.42
CA GLY A 33 20.13 58.64 31.96
C GLY A 33 20.94 57.45 31.42
N PHE A 34 21.93 56.95 32.16
CA PHE A 34 22.69 55.76 31.75
C PHE A 34 21.80 54.51 31.76
N TRP A 35 20.98 54.35 32.81
CA TRP A 35 20.04 53.25 32.93
C TRP A 35 18.92 53.30 31.89
N LEU A 36 18.43 54.50 31.56
CA LEU A 36 17.48 54.69 30.45
C LEU A 36 18.10 54.29 29.10
N SER A 37 19.33 54.74 28.82
CA SER A 37 19.99 54.42 27.53
C SER A 37 20.24 52.91 27.38
N MET A 38 20.63 52.23 28.46
CA MET A 38 20.87 50.79 28.46
C MET A 38 19.56 50.01 28.27
N SER A 39 18.47 50.46 28.88
CA SER A 39 17.16 49.80 28.77
C SER A 39 16.58 49.91 27.35
N VAL A 40 16.79 51.05 26.67
CA VAL A 40 16.41 51.24 25.26
C VAL A 40 17.29 50.40 24.33
N LEU A 41 18.61 50.33 24.56
CA LEU A 41 19.50 49.50 23.74
C LEU A 41 19.22 48.00 23.85
N LEU A 42 18.81 47.52 25.04
CA LEU A 42 18.55 46.08 25.27
C LEU A 42 17.18 45.61 24.78
N SER A 43 16.22 46.51 24.54
CA SER A 43 14.85 46.18 24.13
C SER A 43 14.63 46.18 22.61
N LEU A 44 15.52 46.83 21.85
CA LEU A 44 15.52 46.80 20.38
C LEU A 44 15.73 45.40 19.76
N PRO A 45 16.63 44.52 20.22
CA PRO A 45 16.76 43.18 19.64
C PRO A 45 15.62 42.22 20.00
N ILE A 46 14.91 42.45 21.11
CA ILE A 46 13.79 41.59 21.54
C ILE A 46 12.56 41.82 20.66
N GLY A 47 12.30 43.07 20.26
CA GLY A 47 11.18 43.39 19.36
C GLY A 47 11.28 42.72 18.00
N ILE A 48 12.49 42.66 17.42
CA ILE A 48 12.73 42.05 16.10
C ILE A 48 12.57 40.52 16.17
N VAL A 49 13.05 39.88 17.25
CA VAL A 49 12.88 38.43 17.43
C VAL A 49 11.41 38.06 17.62
N VAL A 50 10.64 38.84 18.38
CA VAL A 50 9.18 38.60 18.55
C VAL A 50 8.41 38.89 17.26
N TRP A 51 8.81 39.88 16.47
CA TRP A 51 8.20 40.18 15.18
C TRP A 51 8.49 39.10 14.12
N ALA A 52 9.72 38.58 14.08
CA ALA A 52 10.09 37.46 13.22
C ALA A 52 9.40 36.15 13.63
N LEU A 53 9.31 35.86 14.93
CA LEU A 53 8.59 34.68 15.45
C LEU A 53 7.06 34.79 15.29
N GLY A 54 6.50 36.00 15.32
CA GLY A 54 5.07 36.23 15.07
C GLY A 54 4.66 35.92 13.62
N ASN A 55 5.58 36.05 12.66
CA ASN A 55 5.35 35.70 11.26
C ASN A 55 5.49 34.19 10.99
N LEU A 56 6.28 33.47 11.80
CA LEU A 56 6.37 31.99 11.74
C LEU A 56 5.14 31.26 12.31
N ILE A 57 4.20 31.98 12.93
CA ILE A 57 2.90 31.47 13.38
C ILE A 57 1.83 31.60 12.27
N TYR A 58 2.21 32.06 11.07
CA TYR A 58 1.37 32.07 9.87
C TYR A 58 1.55 30.83 8.98
N LEU A 59 2.04 29.71 9.53
CA LEU A 59 1.77 28.42 8.89
C LEU A 59 0.25 28.24 8.89
N PRO A 60 -0.41 28.12 7.72
CA PRO A 60 -1.83 27.82 7.69
C PRO A 60 -2.02 26.56 8.51
N ALA A 61 -2.78 26.67 9.61
CA ALA A 61 -3.04 25.52 10.45
C ALA A 61 -3.64 24.44 9.54
N LEU A 62 -3.05 23.23 9.56
CA LEU A 62 -3.58 22.09 8.83
C LEU A 62 -5.10 22.03 9.07
N PRO A 63 -5.92 21.86 8.01
CA PRO A 63 -7.36 21.85 8.16
C PRO A 63 -7.73 20.80 9.21
N ARG A 64 -8.42 21.23 10.27
CA ARG A 64 -8.92 20.30 11.28
C ARG A 64 -9.98 19.45 10.59
N CYS A 65 -9.66 18.21 10.24
CA CYS A 65 -10.49 17.29 9.45
C CYS A 65 -11.81 16.85 10.12
N PHE A 66 -12.27 17.58 11.14
CA PHE A 66 -13.47 17.32 11.92
C PHE A 66 -14.77 17.37 11.09
N ASN A 67 -14.77 18.06 9.94
CA ASN A 67 -15.90 18.15 9.01
C ASN A 67 -15.49 17.91 7.54
N ALA A 68 -14.55 16.96 7.32
CA ALA A 68 -13.95 16.74 6.01
C ALA A 68 -14.98 16.61 4.87
N ARG A 69 -16.09 15.88 5.05
CA ARG A 69 -17.11 15.65 4.00
C ARG A 69 -17.70 16.93 3.38
N HIS A 70 -17.79 18.02 4.13
CA HIS A 70 -18.38 19.28 3.65
C HIS A 70 -17.33 20.34 3.31
N ALA A 71 -16.05 19.97 3.39
CA ALA A 71 -14.96 20.86 3.02
C ALA A 71 -14.92 21.04 1.49
N PRO A 72 -14.20 22.04 0.97
CA PRO A 72 -13.86 22.12 -0.45
C PRO A 72 -13.23 20.80 -0.94
N PRO A 73 -13.44 20.37 -2.21
CA PRO A 73 -12.95 19.09 -2.70
C PRO A 73 -11.45 18.82 -2.49
N ALA A 74 -10.58 19.83 -2.62
CA ALA A 74 -9.16 19.66 -2.33
C ALA A 74 -8.88 19.27 -0.86
N ASP A 75 -9.59 19.90 0.09
CA ASP A 75 -9.50 19.56 1.51
C ASP A 75 -10.14 18.19 1.81
N GLN A 76 -11.16 17.79 1.03
CA GLN A 76 -11.77 16.45 1.14
C GLN A 76 -10.76 15.36 0.84
N LEU A 77 -10.01 15.48 -0.26
CA LEU A 77 -8.97 14.51 -0.63
C LEU A 77 -7.88 14.45 0.43
N TYR A 78 -7.31 15.60 0.81
CA TYR A 78 -6.26 15.67 1.82
C TYR A 78 -6.70 15.04 3.15
N CYS A 79 -7.88 15.40 3.64
CA CYS A 79 -8.38 14.85 4.89
C CYS A 79 -8.71 13.36 4.80
N ALA A 80 -9.20 12.90 3.65
CA ALA A 80 -9.48 11.48 3.45
C ALA A 80 -8.19 10.66 3.44
N GLU A 81 -7.12 11.13 2.79
CA GLU A 81 -5.80 10.49 2.85
C GLU A 81 -5.24 10.44 4.27
N GLN A 82 -5.36 11.53 5.03
CA GLN A 82 -4.95 11.55 6.43
C GLN A 82 -5.76 10.57 7.29
N ILE A 83 -7.06 10.43 7.03
CA ILE A 83 -7.88 9.41 7.69
C ILE A 83 -7.38 8.01 7.29
N ALA A 84 -7.18 7.76 6.00
CA ALA A 84 -6.71 6.47 5.47
C ALA A 84 -5.32 6.07 5.98
N SER A 85 -4.47 7.02 6.40
CA SER A 85 -3.16 6.75 6.99
C SER A 85 -3.21 5.91 8.27
N GLY A 86 -4.37 5.83 8.94
CA GLY A 86 -4.59 4.91 10.06
C GLY A 86 -4.58 3.43 9.65
N GLN A 87 -4.68 3.15 8.35
CA GLN A 87 -4.63 1.84 7.68
C GLN A 87 -5.69 0.83 8.15
N GLY A 88 -6.50 1.10 9.17
CA GLY A 88 -7.61 0.21 9.56
C GLY A 88 -8.70 0.17 8.50
N THR A 89 -9.42 -0.95 8.40
CA THR A 89 -10.57 -1.08 7.47
C THR A 89 -11.64 0.00 7.72
N GLU A 90 -11.85 0.37 8.98
CA GLU A 90 -12.74 1.47 9.38
C GLU A 90 -12.19 2.85 8.95
N ASP A 91 -10.88 3.07 9.00
CA ASP A 91 -10.26 4.31 8.53
C ASP A 91 -10.44 4.47 7.03
N LEU A 92 -10.13 3.42 6.28
CA LEU A 92 -10.32 3.35 4.83
C LEU A 92 -11.79 3.56 4.43
N ARG A 93 -12.72 2.93 5.16
CA ARG A 93 -14.16 3.14 4.97
C ARG A 93 -14.55 4.60 5.19
N ARG A 94 -14.08 5.23 6.26
CA ARG A 94 -14.38 6.64 6.55
C ARG A 94 -13.79 7.57 5.50
N ALA A 95 -12.57 7.29 5.04
CA ALA A 95 -11.90 8.03 3.98
C ALA A 95 -12.69 7.97 2.67
N MET A 96 -13.12 6.78 2.23
CA MET A 96 -13.95 6.59 1.03
C MET A 96 -15.24 7.43 1.08
N VAL A 97 -15.89 7.47 2.24
CA VAL A 97 -17.12 8.24 2.43
C VAL A 97 -16.89 9.75 2.32
N VAL A 98 -15.69 10.24 2.62
CA VAL A 98 -15.34 11.66 2.44
C VAL A 98 -15.17 11.98 0.95
N VAL A 99 -14.29 11.26 0.24
CA VAL A 99 -14.01 11.56 -1.18
C VAL A 99 -15.15 11.22 -2.13
N ASN A 100 -16.01 10.24 -1.82
CA ASN A 100 -17.21 9.98 -2.63
C ASN A 100 -18.21 11.16 -2.58
N GLY A 101 -18.06 12.07 -1.60
CA GLY A 101 -18.82 13.32 -1.50
C GLY A 101 -18.44 14.37 -2.54
N VAL A 102 -17.32 14.21 -3.26
CA VAL A 102 -16.91 15.12 -4.33
C VAL A 102 -17.94 15.08 -5.48
N PRO A 103 -18.49 16.23 -5.91
CA PRO A 103 -19.47 16.29 -7.00
C PRO A 103 -18.96 15.63 -8.28
N ARG A 104 -19.87 15.00 -9.04
CA ARG A 104 -19.52 14.27 -10.27
C ARG A 104 -18.99 15.17 -11.40
N ASP A 105 -19.31 16.45 -11.38
CA ASP A 105 -18.88 17.47 -12.35
C ASP A 105 -17.56 18.16 -11.95
N HIS A 106 -16.97 17.81 -10.81
CA HIS A 106 -15.76 18.45 -10.31
C HIS A 106 -14.48 17.87 -10.95
N PRO A 107 -13.44 18.67 -11.25
CA PRO A 107 -12.18 18.17 -11.83
C PRO A 107 -11.47 17.07 -11.03
N LEU A 108 -11.59 17.09 -9.70
CA LEU A 108 -11.01 16.09 -8.79
C LEU A 108 -11.87 14.82 -8.63
N ARG A 109 -12.94 14.66 -9.42
CA ARG A 109 -13.81 13.48 -9.31
C ARG A 109 -13.06 12.20 -9.64
N ASP A 110 -12.29 12.21 -10.73
CA ASP A 110 -11.53 11.02 -11.17
C ASP A 110 -10.49 10.61 -10.11
N ASP A 111 -9.81 11.57 -9.50
CA ASP A 111 -8.86 11.30 -8.41
C ASP A 111 -9.58 10.72 -7.18
N SER A 112 -10.77 11.23 -6.86
CA SER A 112 -11.61 10.71 -5.78
C SER A 112 -12.02 9.26 -6.03
N ASP A 113 -12.48 8.95 -7.25
CA ASP A 113 -12.91 7.62 -7.64
C ASP A 113 -11.74 6.63 -7.61
N ARG A 114 -10.54 7.05 -8.03
CA ARG A 114 -9.31 6.25 -7.89
C ARG A 114 -8.98 5.92 -6.43
N LEU A 115 -9.10 6.90 -5.52
CA LEU A 115 -8.87 6.70 -4.09
C LEU A 115 -9.91 5.75 -3.48
N VAL A 116 -11.19 5.88 -3.87
CA VAL A 116 -12.24 4.94 -3.46
C VAL A 116 -11.91 3.52 -3.88
N ASP A 117 -11.54 3.36 -5.14
CA ASP A 117 -11.15 2.07 -5.70
C ASP A 117 -9.93 1.48 -4.99
N PHE A 118 -8.92 2.31 -4.68
CA PHE A 118 -7.72 1.92 -3.95
C PHE A 118 -8.04 1.45 -2.52
N TRP A 119 -8.76 2.26 -1.74
CA TRP A 119 -9.10 1.89 -0.36
C TRP A 119 -10.06 0.72 -0.28
N GLY A 120 -11.00 0.60 -1.22
CA GLY A 120 -11.87 -0.56 -1.29
C GLY A 120 -11.11 -1.85 -1.61
N ARG A 121 -10.04 -1.79 -2.42
CA ARG A 121 -9.15 -2.95 -2.67
C ARG A 121 -8.39 -3.35 -1.41
N GLU A 122 -7.91 -2.38 -0.63
CA GLU A 122 -7.21 -2.64 0.63
C GLU A 122 -8.13 -3.28 1.69
N ILE A 123 -9.42 -2.91 1.71
CA ILE A 123 -10.40 -3.61 2.56
C ILE A 123 -10.62 -5.05 2.08
N LEU A 124 -10.81 -5.27 0.76
CA LEU A 124 -11.00 -6.63 0.23
C LEU A 124 -9.80 -7.53 0.44
N ARG A 125 -8.58 -6.99 0.33
CA ARG A 125 -7.35 -7.69 0.67
C ARG A 125 -7.38 -8.27 2.08
N ARG A 126 -7.73 -7.45 3.07
CA ARG A 126 -7.76 -7.87 4.48
C ARG A 126 -8.85 -8.90 4.72
N ALA A 127 -9.95 -8.78 3.98
CA ALA A 127 -10.97 -9.81 3.97
C ALA A 127 -10.45 -11.13 3.36
N GLU A 128 -9.72 -11.09 2.24
CA GLU A 128 -9.12 -12.27 1.62
C GLU A 128 -8.13 -12.97 2.57
N GLU A 129 -7.32 -12.22 3.33
CA GLU A 129 -6.43 -12.79 4.35
C GLU A 129 -7.22 -13.59 5.43
N GLU A 130 -8.36 -13.06 5.86
CA GLU A 130 -9.25 -13.78 6.78
C GLU A 130 -9.87 -15.02 6.10
N PHE A 131 -10.23 -14.93 4.82
CA PHE A 131 -10.77 -16.06 4.06
C PHE A 131 -9.73 -17.19 3.92
N ASP A 132 -8.50 -16.85 3.53
CA ASP A 132 -7.39 -17.79 3.35
C ASP A 132 -6.92 -18.44 4.66
N THR A 133 -7.15 -17.80 5.80
CA THR A 133 -6.85 -18.36 7.13
C THR A 133 -7.98 -19.22 7.71
N GLY A 134 -9.11 -19.32 7.02
CA GLY A 134 -10.25 -20.15 7.42
C GLY A 134 -11.36 -19.39 8.15
N ASN A 135 -11.31 -18.06 8.16
CA ASN A 135 -12.28 -17.19 8.83
C ASN A 135 -13.24 -16.55 7.81
N LEU A 136 -13.98 -17.35 7.03
CA LEU A 136 -14.94 -16.85 6.01
C LEU A 136 -15.87 -15.76 6.57
N GLN A 137 -16.42 -15.96 7.77
CA GLN A 137 -17.35 -14.99 8.35
C GLN A 137 -16.70 -13.61 8.61
N ALA A 138 -15.44 -13.61 9.05
CA ALA A 138 -14.68 -12.37 9.27
C ALA A 138 -14.34 -11.69 7.94
N ALA A 139 -13.97 -12.48 6.92
CA ALA A 139 -13.76 -12.00 5.56
C ALA A 139 -14.99 -11.28 5.02
N VAL A 140 -16.16 -11.90 5.12
CA VAL A 140 -17.43 -11.30 4.71
C VAL A 140 -17.71 -10.02 5.49
N GLU A 141 -17.55 -10.02 6.81
CA GLU A 141 -17.77 -8.83 7.63
C GLU A 141 -16.90 -7.66 7.18
N ILE A 142 -15.61 -7.90 6.92
CA ILE A 142 -14.66 -6.87 6.45
C ILE A 142 -15.06 -6.37 5.05
N ALA A 143 -15.34 -7.26 4.10
CA ALA A 143 -15.75 -6.88 2.74
C ALA A 143 -17.05 -6.06 2.74
N MET A 144 -17.96 -6.33 3.68
CA MET A 144 -19.22 -5.62 3.84
C MET A 144 -19.08 -4.23 4.47
N GLN A 145 -17.88 -3.86 4.97
CA GLN A 145 -17.59 -2.49 5.41
C GLN A 145 -17.50 -1.51 4.24
N ILE A 146 -17.24 -1.98 3.01
CA ILE A 146 -17.17 -1.13 1.82
C ILE A 146 -18.52 -0.42 1.61
N PRO A 147 -18.55 0.93 1.49
CA PRO A 147 -19.80 1.68 1.43
C PRO A 147 -20.69 1.29 0.23
N HIS A 148 -22.02 1.24 0.42
CA HIS A 148 -22.94 0.82 -0.64
C HIS A 148 -23.05 1.74 -1.86
N GLN A 149 -22.53 2.97 -1.78
CA GLN A 149 -22.71 4.01 -2.80
C GLN A 149 -21.55 4.08 -3.80
N VAL A 150 -20.53 3.23 -3.65
CA VAL A 150 -19.36 3.19 -4.52
C VAL A 150 -19.40 1.95 -5.41
N ASP A 151 -18.87 2.03 -6.63
CA ASP A 151 -18.87 0.91 -7.59
C ASP A 151 -18.13 -0.32 -7.03
N MET A 152 -17.10 -0.09 -6.23
CA MET A 152 -16.33 -1.12 -5.53
C MET A 152 -17.18 -2.02 -4.62
N ARG A 153 -18.37 -1.57 -4.17
CA ARG A 153 -19.30 -2.41 -3.42
C ARG A 153 -19.77 -3.62 -4.22
N ASN A 154 -20.09 -3.42 -5.50
CA ASN A 154 -20.61 -4.50 -6.34
C ASN A 154 -19.56 -5.59 -6.55
N ARG A 155 -18.29 -5.18 -6.72
CA ARG A 155 -17.16 -6.10 -6.77
C ARG A 155 -17.03 -6.88 -5.46
N ALA A 156 -17.11 -6.20 -4.31
CA ALA A 156 -17.04 -6.86 -3.01
C ALA A 156 -18.14 -7.91 -2.79
N VAL A 157 -19.37 -7.62 -3.21
CA VAL A 157 -20.49 -8.59 -3.12
C VAL A 157 -20.23 -9.81 -4.01
N GLU A 158 -19.73 -9.58 -5.22
CA GLU A 158 -19.40 -10.66 -6.16
C GLU A 158 -18.24 -11.53 -5.66
N THR A 159 -17.20 -10.93 -5.10
CA THR A 159 -16.10 -11.65 -4.44
C THR A 159 -16.60 -12.49 -3.27
N VAL A 160 -17.45 -11.94 -2.40
CA VAL A 160 -18.04 -12.70 -1.29
C VAL A 160 -18.85 -13.90 -1.77
N ARG A 161 -19.63 -13.74 -2.85
CA ARG A 161 -20.37 -14.85 -3.46
C ARG A 161 -19.43 -15.98 -3.90
N GLN A 162 -18.31 -15.62 -4.53
CA GLN A 162 -17.29 -16.59 -4.96
C GLN A 162 -16.65 -17.30 -3.77
N TRP A 163 -16.33 -16.58 -2.69
CA TRP A 163 -15.82 -17.18 -1.45
C TRP A 163 -16.82 -18.16 -0.82
N GLU A 164 -18.10 -17.80 -0.76
CA GLU A 164 -19.17 -18.66 -0.23
C GLU A 164 -19.32 -19.95 -1.06
N GLU A 165 -19.24 -19.84 -2.39
CA GLU A 165 -19.29 -20.99 -3.30
C GLU A 165 -18.07 -21.91 -3.11
N THR A 166 -16.85 -21.36 -3.14
CA THR A 166 -15.61 -22.10 -2.91
C THR A 166 -15.60 -22.79 -1.55
N TRP A 167 -16.09 -22.11 -0.51
CA TRP A 167 -16.16 -22.67 0.83
C TRP A 167 -17.15 -23.84 0.92
N ALA A 168 -18.33 -23.68 0.33
CA ALA A 168 -19.35 -24.73 0.31
C ALA A 168 -18.85 -25.99 -0.43
N ASP A 169 -18.17 -25.80 -1.58
CA ASP A 169 -17.58 -26.90 -2.35
C ASP A 169 -16.50 -27.64 -1.54
N ALA A 170 -15.66 -26.90 -0.83
CA ALA A 170 -14.62 -27.48 0.03
C ALA A 170 -15.22 -28.26 1.21
N GLU A 171 -16.26 -27.72 1.84
CA GLU A 171 -16.96 -28.37 2.95
C GLU A 171 -17.66 -29.66 2.52
N ASP A 172 -18.29 -29.66 1.33
CA ASP A 172 -18.88 -30.87 0.73
C ASP A 172 -17.83 -31.95 0.45
N LEU A 173 -16.67 -31.58 -0.11
CA LEU A 173 -15.56 -32.51 -0.32
C LEU A 173 -15.03 -33.09 0.99
N TYR A 174 -14.90 -32.25 2.01
CA TYR A 174 -14.42 -32.67 3.32
C TYR A 174 -15.39 -33.67 3.96
N GLN A 175 -16.69 -33.36 3.95
CA GLN A 175 -17.72 -34.23 4.49
C GLN A 175 -17.78 -35.57 3.75
N GLN A 176 -17.70 -35.57 2.43
CA GLN A 176 -17.66 -36.81 1.64
C GLN A 176 -16.47 -37.69 2.03
N ALA A 177 -15.31 -37.10 2.29
CA ALA A 177 -14.14 -37.86 2.72
C ALA A 177 -14.32 -38.46 4.12
N GLU A 178 -14.93 -37.74 5.06
CA GLU A 178 -15.30 -38.28 6.37
C GLU A 178 -16.32 -39.42 6.24
N ASP A 179 -17.35 -39.26 5.42
CA ASP A 179 -18.34 -40.32 5.16
C ASP A 179 -17.70 -41.59 4.58
N TYR A 180 -16.70 -41.44 3.70
CA TYR A 180 -15.92 -42.58 3.20
C TYR A 180 -15.07 -43.23 4.30
N LEU A 181 -14.52 -42.46 5.24
CA LEU A 181 -13.79 -43.00 6.38
C LEU A 181 -14.70 -43.79 7.31
N ASP A 182 -15.88 -43.25 7.61
CA ASP A 182 -16.89 -43.92 8.44
C ASP A 182 -17.39 -45.22 7.79
N ALA A 183 -17.41 -45.27 6.45
CA ALA A 183 -17.72 -46.48 5.69
C ALA A 183 -16.54 -47.47 5.56
N GLY A 184 -15.37 -47.16 6.13
CA GLY A 184 -14.14 -47.95 6.00
C GLY A 184 -13.56 -47.95 4.58
N ALA A 185 -13.93 -47.00 3.73
CA ALA A 185 -13.46 -46.86 2.35
C ALA A 185 -12.27 -45.90 2.26
N TRP A 186 -11.17 -46.21 2.95
CA TRP A 186 -9.99 -45.32 3.11
C TRP A 186 -9.43 -44.80 1.78
N LEU A 187 -9.38 -45.63 0.73
CA LEU A 187 -8.85 -45.22 -0.58
C LEU A 187 -9.73 -44.14 -1.24
N ARG A 188 -11.06 -44.22 -1.07
CA ARG A 188 -11.99 -43.20 -1.59
C ARG A 188 -11.93 -41.91 -0.78
N ALA A 189 -11.75 -42.04 0.54
CA ALA A 189 -11.49 -40.89 1.40
C ALA A 189 -10.23 -40.16 0.91
N LEU A 190 -9.11 -40.87 0.72
CA LEU A 190 -7.86 -40.30 0.24
C LEU A 190 -7.99 -39.62 -1.14
N GLU A 191 -8.67 -40.27 -2.09
CA GLU A 191 -8.95 -39.68 -3.42
C GLU A 191 -9.76 -38.38 -3.30
N THR A 192 -10.79 -38.38 -2.46
CA THR A 192 -11.64 -37.21 -2.21
C THR A 192 -10.84 -36.09 -1.53
N SER A 193 -9.98 -36.42 -0.56
CA SER A 193 -9.07 -35.47 0.08
C SER A 193 -8.17 -34.76 -0.92
N ARG A 194 -7.65 -35.44 -1.95
CA ARG A 194 -6.79 -34.81 -2.96
C ARG A 194 -7.53 -33.74 -3.78
N ARG A 195 -8.85 -33.85 -3.92
CA ARG A 195 -9.66 -32.81 -4.60
C ARG A 195 -9.69 -31.50 -3.80
N LEU A 196 -9.51 -31.54 -2.48
CA LEU A 196 -9.37 -30.33 -1.64
C LEU A 196 -8.13 -29.50 -2.00
N LEU A 197 -7.07 -30.11 -2.56
CA LEU A 197 -5.87 -29.39 -3.00
C LEU A 197 -6.13 -28.45 -4.19
N GLN A 198 -7.24 -28.67 -4.91
CA GLN A 198 -7.66 -27.88 -6.07
C GLN A 198 -8.58 -26.71 -5.68
N ILE A 199 -9.01 -26.66 -4.42
CA ILE A 199 -9.82 -25.55 -3.90
C ILE A 199 -8.95 -24.30 -3.80
N ASP A 200 -9.44 -23.21 -4.36
CA ASP A 200 -8.77 -21.90 -4.33
C ASP A 200 -8.96 -21.21 -2.97
N ASN A 201 -8.40 -21.83 -1.93
CA ASN A 201 -8.36 -21.31 -0.57
C ASN A 201 -7.20 -21.96 0.21
N GLN A 202 -6.38 -21.16 0.85
CA GLN A 202 -5.19 -21.67 1.54
C GLN A 202 -5.53 -22.58 2.73
N TYR A 203 -6.54 -22.24 3.54
CA TYR A 203 -6.94 -23.02 4.70
C TYR A 203 -7.41 -24.44 4.33
N TRP A 204 -8.23 -24.57 3.28
CA TRP A 204 -8.73 -25.87 2.83
C TRP A 204 -7.65 -26.74 2.20
N SER A 205 -6.86 -26.16 1.29
CA SER A 205 -5.78 -26.86 0.56
C SER A 205 -4.57 -27.21 1.43
N THR A 206 -4.41 -26.58 2.60
CA THR A 206 -3.31 -26.85 3.53
C THR A 206 -3.81 -27.48 4.83
N THR A 207 -4.36 -26.67 5.74
CA THR A 207 -4.72 -27.06 7.11
C THR A 207 -5.75 -28.19 7.12
N ARG A 208 -6.89 -28.02 6.44
CA ARG A 208 -7.97 -29.02 6.46
C ARG A 208 -7.57 -30.28 5.73
N TYR A 209 -6.94 -30.16 4.57
CA TYR A 209 -6.36 -31.31 3.88
C TYR A 209 -5.43 -32.12 4.80
N GLN A 210 -4.51 -31.45 5.50
CA GLN A 210 -3.59 -32.12 6.44
C GLN A 210 -4.31 -32.82 7.59
N ASP A 211 -5.32 -32.18 8.18
CA ASP A 211 -6.14 -32.78 9.23
C ASP A 211 -6.81 -34.06 8.75
N LEU A 212 -7.33 -34.06 7.53
CA LEU A 212 -8.00 -35.20 6.93
C LEU A 212 -7.03 -36.36 6.65
N ILE A 213 -5.82 -36.06 6.13
CA ILE A 213 -4.77 -37.08 5.94
C ILE A 213 -4.36 -37.73 7.27
N ARG A 214 -4.18 -36.93 8.33
CA ARG A 214 -3.87 -37.45 9.68
C ARG A 214 -4.96 -38.40 10.17
N THR A 215 -6.22 -38.02 9.99
CA THR A 215 -7.37 -38.85 10.37
C THR A 215 -7.43 -40.15 9.56
N ILE A 216 -7.14 -40.11 8.25
CA ILE A 216 -7.06 -41.30 7.40
C ILE A 216 -5.99 -42.28 7.92
N GLN A 217 -4.80 -41.77 8.27
CA GLN A 217 -3.70 -42.60 8.80
C GLN A 217 -4.08 -43.27 10.13
N THR A 218 -4.64 -42.52 11.08
CA THR A 218 -5.05 -43.06 12.38
C THR A 218 -6.23 -44.03 12.27
N SER A 219 -7.19 -43.77 11.36
CA SER A 219 -8.33 -44.65 11.11
C SER A 219 -7.87 -46.04 10.66
N ARG A 220 -6.88 -46.10 9.76
CA ARG A 220 -6.28 -47.35 9.30
C ARG A 220 -5.61 -48.14 10.42
N GLU A 221 -4.75 -47.51 11.21
CA GLU A 221 -4.06 -48.17 12.34
C GLU A 221 -5.05 -48.73 13.36
N THR A 222 -6.19 -48.04 13.54
CA THR A 222 -7.26 -48.49 14.43
C THR A 222 -7.97 -49.70 13.86
N GLN A 223 -8.32 -49.70 12.57
CA GLN A 223 -8.92 -50.85 11.89
C GLN A 223 -7.98 -52.06 11.90
N GLU A 224 -6.69 -51.86 11.64
CA GLU A 224 -5.68 -52.93 11.68
C GLU A 224 -5.56 -53.52 13.10
N ARG A 225 -5.55 -52.70 14.14
CA ARG A 225 -5.55 -53.18 15.53
C ARG A 225 -6.83 -53.92 15.92
N GLU A 226 -7.98 -53.44 15.45
CA GLU A 226 -9.27 -54.11 15.65
C GLU A 226 -9.30 -55.45 14.92
N ASP A 227 -8.79 -55.51 13.70
CA ASP A 227 -8.64 -56.75 12.93
C ASP A 227 -7.64 -57.70 13.60
N GLU A 228 -6.50 -57.22 14.11
CA GLU A 228 -5.53 -58.01 14.90
C GLU A 228 -6.12 -58.51 16.23
N GLU A 229 -6.95 -57.71 16.90
CA GLU A 229 -7.64 -58.08 18.14
C GLU A 229 -8.75 -59.10 17.87
N ASN A 230 -9.47 -58.95 16.75
CA ASN A 230 -10.45 -59.91 16.24
C ASN A 230 -9.77 -61.20 15.72
N ASP A 231 -8.56 -61.13 15.18
CA ASP A 231 -7.78 -62.26 14.65
C ASP A 231 -7.03 -63.03 15.77
N LYS A 232 -6.78 -62.42 16.94
CA LYS A 232 -6.40 -63.16 18.17
C LYS A 232 -7.45 -64.19 18.60
N VAL A 233 -8.70 -64.08 18.12
CA VAL A 233 -9.76 -65.08 18.29
C VAL A 233 -9.67 -66.22 17.24
N ALA A 234 -8.99 -66.01 16.11
CA ALA A 234 -8.82 -66.96 15.01
C ALA A 234 -7.33 -67.32 14.77
N ARG A 235 -6.80 -68.24 15.58
CA ARG A 235 -5.36 -68.60 15.63
C ARG A 235 -4.62 -68.81 14.28
N SER A 236 -3.45 -68.18 14.24
CA SER A 236 -2.08 -68.74 14.04
C SER A 236 -1.45 -68.96 12.66
N ASP A 237 -2.07 -68.61 11.54
CA ASP A 237 -1.42 -68.80 10.21
C ASP A 237 -1.01 -67.50 9.48
N MET A 238 -1.31 -66.31 10.03
CA MET A 238 -1.18 -65.02 9.33
C MET A 238 0.08 -64.19 9.69
N ARG A 239 1.13 -64.77 10.28
CA ARG A 239 2.35 -63.99 10.61
C ARG A 239 3.13 -63.49 9.38
N GLN A 240 2.85 -64.05 8.20
CA GLN A 240 3.51 -63.72 6.94
C GLN A 240 2.85 -62.55 6.20
N THR A 241 1.64 -62.14 6.62
CA THR A 241 0.83 -61.16 5.93
C THR A 241 1.05 -59.77 6.50
N ASP A 242 1.26 -59.63 7.83
CA ASP A 242 1.67 -58.38 8.48
C ASP A 242 3.05 -57.90 7.99
N ASP A 243 4.03 -58.80 7.92
CA ASP A 243 5.35 -58.52 7.33
C ASP A 243 5.24 -58.08 5.84
N ASN A 244 4.19 -58.50 5.12
CA ASN A 244 3.95 -58.11 3.73
C ASN A 244 3.23 -56.76 3.62
N VAL A 245 2.37 -56.40 4.58
CA VAL A 245 1.66 -55.12 4.63
C VAL A 245 2.62 -54.01 5.03
N ASP A 246 3.46 -54.20 6.06
CA ASP A 246 4.49 -53.22 6.44
C ASP A 246 5.52 -53.00 5.32
N ASN A 247 5.95 -54.09 4.64
CA ASN A 247 6.79 -54.00 3.45
C ASN A 247 6.09 -53.43 2.22
N PHE A 248 4.76 -53.45 2.18
CA PHE A 248 3.96 -52.83 1.13
C PHE A 248 3.83 -51.33 1.37
N ILE A 249 3.54 -50.91 2.60
CA ILE A 249 3.48 -49.49 3.00
C ILE A 249 4.83 -48.82 2.82
N ALA A 250 5.92 -49.42 3.31
CA ALA A 250 7.26 -48.86 3.12
C ALA A 250 7.65 -48.74 1.64
N ARG A 251 7.20 -49.68 0.80
CA ARG A 251 7.43 -49.64 -0.66
C ARG A 251 6.57 -48.59 -1.33
N TRP A 252 5.32 -48.46 -0.92
CA TRP A 252 4.38 -47.45 -1.40
C TRP A 252 4.84 -46.05 -1.02
N GLU A 253 5.27 -45.82 0.22
CA GLU A 253 5.87 -44.55 0.66
C GLU A 253 7.12 -44.23 -0.14
N GLN A 254 7.98 -45.22 -0.39
CA GLN A 254 9.17 -45.03 -1.22
C GLN A 254 8.82 -44.72 -2.69
N GLU A 255 7.80 -45.36 -3.24
CA GLU A 255 7.30 -45.12 -4.59
C GLU A 255 6.70 -43.72 -4.71
N GLN A 256 5.89 -43.30 -3.73
CA GLN A 256 5.34 -41.94 -3.66
C GLN A 256 6.44 -40.88 -3.47
N GLU A 257 7.47 -41.13 -2.66
CA GLU A 257 8.60 -40.20 -2.52
C GLU A 257 9.34 -40.01 -3.85
N GLN A 258 9.52 -41.07 -4.63
CA GLN A 258 10.15 -40.98 -5.95
C GLN A 258 9.27 -40.24 -6.97
N GLU A 259 7.96 -40.50 -6.95
CA GLU A 259 7.00 -39.80 -7.79
C GLU A 259 6.93 -38.31 -7.43
N ASP A 260 6.85 -37.97 -6.15
CA ASP A 260 6.81 -36.60 -5.65
C ASP A 260 8.12 -35.86 -5.93
N GLN A 261 9.28 -36.52 -5.80
CA GLN A 261 10.55 -35.95 -6.23
C GLN A 261 10.54 -35.64 -7.73
N ALA A 262 10.07 -36.57 -8.56
CA ALA A 262 10.00 -36.37 -10.01
C ALA A 262 9.04 -35.23 -10.37
N ARG A 263 7.86 -35.17 -9.74
CA ARG A 263 6.89 -34.07 -9.89
C ARG A 263 7.49 -32.75 -9.47
N PHE A 264 8.21 -32.71 -8.36
CA PHE A 264 8.86 -31.49 -7.92
C PHE A 264 9.93 -31.02 -8.92
N GLN A 265 10.70 -31.94 -9.51
CA GLN A 265 11.64 -31.57 -10.58
C GLN A 265 10.91 -31.02 -11.80
N GLN A 266 9.81 -31.65 -12.22
CA GLN A 266 8.99 -31.16 -13.33
C GLN A 266 8.42 -29.76 -13.04
N ALA A 267 7.89 -29.53 -11.83
CA ALA A 267 7.45 -28.22 -11.39
C ALA A 267 8.58 -27.18 -11.51
N ARG A 268 9.79 -27.52 -11.07
CA ARG A 268 10.96 -26.63 -11.21
C ARG A 268 11.35 -26.36 -12.66
N GLU A 269 11.24 -27.33 -13.55
CA GLU A 269 11.50 -27.15 -14.98
C GLU A 269 10.48 -26.20 -15.62
N LEU A 270 9.21 -26.31 -15.25
CA LEU A 270 8.16 -25.38 -15.67
C LEU A 270 8.44 -23.95 -15.17
N ALA A 271 8.85 -23.82 -13.90
CA ALA A 271 9.22 -22.53 -13.31
C ALA A 271 10.50 -21.93 -13.91
N ALA A 272 11.42 -22.75 -14.45
CA ALA A 272 12.70 -22.30 -14.98
C ALA A 272 12.56 -21.35 -16.19
N ALA A 273 11.42 -21.38 -16.88
CA ALA A 273 11.11 -20.42 -17.93
C ALA A 273 10.99 -18.98 -17.41
N GLY A 274 10.70 -18.78 -16.12
CA GLY A 274 10.55 -17.46 -15.50
C GLY A 274 9.39 -16.64 -16.08
N THR A 275 8.43 -17.30 -16.73
CA THR A 275 7.22 -16.67 -17.28
C THR A 275 6.04 -16.90 -16.34
N VAL A 276 5.05 -16.01 -16.38
CA VAL A 276 3.81 -16.18 -15.57
C VAL A 276 3.13 -17.52 -15.86
N GLU A 277 3.08 -17.94 -17.13
CA GLU A 277 2.49 -19.23 -17.52
C GLU A 277 3.29 -20.43 -16.98
N GLY A 278 4.62 -20.38 -17.07
CA GLY A 278 5.50 -21.42 -16.52
C GLY A 278 5.41 -21.54 -15.01
N LEU A 279 5.40 -20.41 -14.30
CA LEU A 279 5.28 -20.35 -12.83
C LEU A 279 3.91 -20.85 -12.35
N ARG A 280 2.82 -20.50 -13.05
CA ARG A 280 1.48 -21.04 -12.73
C ARG A 280 1.42 -22.55 -12.92
N SER A 281 1.99 -23.06 -14.01
CA SER A 281 2.06 -24.49 -14.28
C SER A 281 2.91 -25.21 -13.24
N ALA A 282 4.02 -24.59 -12.80
CA ALA A 282 4.88 -25.11 -11.75
C ALA A 282 4.16 -25.21 -10.40
N ILE A 283 3.41 -24.17 -10.01
CA ILE A 283 2.61 -24.17 -8.78
C ILE A 283 1.59 -25.30 -8.82
N ALA A 284 0.87 -25.45 -9.94
CA ALA A 284 -0.12 -26.50 -10.11
C ALA A 284 0.48 -27.92 -10.01
N GLU A 285 1.70 -28.13 -10.51
CA GLU A 285 2.40 -29.41 -10.41
C GLU A 285 2.93 -29.65 -8.98
N ALA A 286 3.49 -28.62 -8.33
CA ALA A 286 4.01 -28.74 -6.97
C ALA A 286 2.91 -28.91 -5.91
N GLN A 287 1.69 -28.41 -6.15
CA GLN A 287 0.54 -28.62 -5.27
C GLN A 287 0.08 -30.09 -5.25
N GLN A 288 0.47 -30.91 -6.22
CA GLN A 288 0.13 -32.34 -6.25
C GLN A 288 1.00 -33.19 -5.32
N ILE A 289 2.10 -32.64 -4.80
CA ILE A 289 3.05 -33.32 -3.92
C ILE A 289 2.42 -33.54 -2.55
N LEU A 290 2.50 -34.78 -2.05
CA LEU A 290 1.81 -35.21 -0.86
C LEU A 290 2.52 -34.74 0.42
N TYR A 291 1.74 -34.28 1.40
CA TYR A 291 2.25 -33.98 2.75
C TYR A 291 2.84 -35.24 3.40
N GLY A 292 4.01 -35.08 4.04
CA GLY A 292 4.74 -36.18 4.69
C GLY A 292 5.84 -36.81 3.83
N THR A 293 5.93 -36.46 2.53
CA THR A 293 7.12 -36.75 1.71
C THR A 293 8.21 -35.72 1.95
N GLY A 294 9.48 -36.10 1.79
CA GLY A 294 10.61 -35.18 1.94
C GLY A 294 10.63 -34.05 0.90
N SER A 295 9.83 -34.19 -0.16
CA SER A 295 9.66 -33.19 -1.22
C SER A 295 8.60 -32.13 -0.91
N TYR A 296 7.70 -32.39 0.04
CA TYR A 296 6.60 -31.48 0.36
C TYR A 296 7.08 -30.11 0.85
N ASP A 297 7.97 -30.07 1.84
CA ASP A 297 8.44 -28.79 2.40
C ASP A 297 9.13 -27.94 1.33
N GLN A 298 9.92 -28.59 0.47
CA GLN A 298 10.57 -27.95 -0.67
C GLN A 298 9.57 -27.41 -1.69
N ALA A 299 8.49 -28.17 -1.93
CA ALA A 299 7.39 -27.77 -2.82
C ALA A 299 6.65 -26.55 -2.29
N GLN A 300 6.32 -26.51 -1.00
CA GLN A 300 5.62 -25.37 -0.39
C GLN A 300 6.47 -24.10 -0.41
N GLU A 301 7.76 -24.20 -0.07
CA GLU A 301 8.69 -23.07 -0.18
C GLU A 301 8.85 -22.59 -1.62
N ALA A 302 8.82 -23.51 -2.60
CA ALA A 302 8.89 -23.16 -4.01
C ALA A 302 7.61 -22.46 -4.48
N ILE A 303 6.43 -22.97 -4.11
CA ILE A 303 5.12 -22.37 -4.43
C ILE A 303 5.04 -20.94 -3.91
N ALA A 304 5.41 -20.71 -2.64
CA ALA A 304 5.42 -19.37 -2.06
C ALA A 304 6.33 -18.42 -2.86
N ARG A 305 7.54 -18.86 -3.19
CA ARG A 305 8.47 -18.08 -4.03
C ARG A 305 7.93 -17.81 -5.43
N TRP A 306 7.35 -18.81 -6.10
CA TRP A 306 6.82 -18.65 -7.45
C TRP A 306 5.61 -17.72 -7.51
N ARG A 307 4.77 -17.71 -6.47
CA ARG A 307 3.68 -16.72 -6.34
C ARG A 307 4.26 -15.31 -6.27
N ASN A 308 5.28 -15.09 -5.45
CA ASN A 308 5.95 -13.78 -5.36
C ASN A 308 6.63 -13.40 -6.69
N ASP A 309 7.23 -14.36 -7.40
CA ASP A 309 7.83 -14.13 -8.72
C ASP A 309 6.78 -13.74 -9.76
N ILE A 310 5.59 -14.36 -9.74
CA ILE A 310 4.48 -13.98 -10.62
C ILE A 310 4.10 -12.53 -10.37
N ASP A 311 3.84 -12.17 -9.11
CA ASP A 311 3.46 -10.81 -8.72
C ASP A 311 4.53 -9.81 -9.15
N ARG A 312 5.81 -10.13 -8.95
CA ARG A 312 6.93 -9.31 -9.40
C ARG A 312 6.96 -9.15 -10.92
N ILE A 313 6.79 -10.22 -11.70
CA ILE A 313 6.82 -10.14 -13.17
C ILE A 313 5.66 -9.31 -13.71
N GLN A 314 4.47 -9.47 -13.12
CA GLN A 314 3.29 -8.74 -13.52
C GLN A 314 3.41 -7.25 -13.18
N ASP A 315 4.07 -6.93 -12.07
CA ASP A 315 4.07 -5.58 -11.53
C ASP A 315 5.30 -4.74 -11.84
N GLN A 316 6.46 -5.37 -12.06
CA GLN A 316 7.70 -4.69 -12.42
C GLN A 316 7.52 -3.71 -13.60
N PRO A 317 6.75 -4.03 -14.67
CA PRO A 317 6.55 -3.10 -15.77
C PRO A 317 5.85 -1.81 -15.37
N TYR A 318 5.00 -1.81 -14.33
CA TYR A 318 4.39 -0.58 -13.81
C TYR A 318 5.43 0.29 -13.13
N LEU A 319 6.30 -0.29 -12.29
CA LEU A 319 7.40 0.44 -11.66
C LEU A 319 8.38 1.01 -12.67
N ASP A 320 8.76 0.22 -13.68
CA ASP A 320 9.73 0.64 -14.69
C ASP A 320 9.18 1.81 -15.54
N ARG A 321 7.90 1.75 -15.92
CA ARG A 321 7.23 2.85 -16.65
C ARG A 321 7.04 4.07 -15.76
N ALA A 322 6.67 3.88 -14.50
CA ALA A 322 6.55 4.95 -13.53
C ALA A 322 7.88 5.71 -13.37
N ALA A 323 8.99 4.98 -13.23
CA ALA A 323 10.32 5.56 -13.15
C ALA A 323 10.67 6.40 -14.38
N GLN A 324 10.38 5.89 -15.59
CA GLN A 324 10.62 6.63 -16.84
C GLN A 324 9.80 7.92 -16.93
N LEU A 325 8.53 7.88 -16.48
CA LEU A 325 7.67 9.07 -16.42
C LEU A 325 8.21 10.10 -15.42
N ALA A 326 8.71 9.62 -14.28
CA ALA A 326 9.34 10.44 -13.27
C ALA A 326 10.60 11.11 -13.82
N ASP A 327 11.51 10.35 -14.41
CA ASP A 327 12.74 10.86 -15.02
C ASP A 327 12.47 11.90 -16.12
N ALA A 328 11.32 11.83 -16.79
CA ALA A 328 10.86 12.82 -17.77
C ALA A 328 10.26 14.10 -17.17
N GLY A 329 10.20 14.21 -15.84
CA GLY A 329 9.57 15.30 -15.08
C GLY A 329 8.05 15.19 -14.97
N ASN A 330 7.45 14.08 -15.41
CA ASN A 330 6.01 13.84 -15.34
C ASN A 330 5.65 13.05 -14.08
N TRP A 331 5.89 13.67 -12.93
CA TRP A 331 5.70 13.09 -11.61
C TRP A 331 4.27 12.61 -11.38
N ASP A 332 3.26 13.37 -11.84
CA ASP A 332 1.86 13.00 -11.71
C ASP A 332 1.51 11.71 -12.46
N ALA A 333 2.01 11.54 -13.70
CA ALA A 333 1.81 10.30 -14.43
C ALA A 333 2.61 9.14 -13.82
N ALA A 334 3.83 9.41 -13.32
CA ALA A 334 4.66 8.41 -12.65
C ALA A 334 3.97 7.83 -11.40
N ILE A 335 3.40 8.70 -10.57
CA ILE A 335 2.65 8.31 -9.37
C ILE A 335 1.47 7.41 -9.76
N GLN A 336 0.70 7.80 -10.80
CA GLN A 336 -0.46 7.01 -11.24
C GLN A 336 -0.05 5.65 -11.81
N GLU A 337 1.09 5.56 -12.49
CA GLU A 337 1.60 4.32 -13.04
C GLU A 337 2.11 3.38 -11.92
N ALA A 338 2.86 3.89 -10.94
CA ALA A 338 3.36 3.09 -9.81
C ALA A 338 2.24 2.60 -8.89
N ARG A 339 1.11 3.30 -8.83
CA ARG A 339 -0.09 2.86 -8.11
C ARG A 339 -0.73 1.58 -8.68
N ASN A 340 -0.31 1.14 -9.87
CA ASN A 340 -0.78 -0.10 -10.48
C ASN A 340 -0.02 -1.36 -10.01
N VAL A 341 1.06 -1.20 -9.23
CA VAL A 341 1.77 -2.32 -8.58
C VAL A 341 0.85 -2.96 -7.55
N SER A 342 0.67 -4.28 -7.62
CA SER A 342 -0.13 -5.02 -6.64
C SER A 342 0.50 -4.94 -5.26
N TRP A 343 -0.34 -4.87 -4.24
CA TRP A 343 0.08 -4.87 -2.84
C TRP A 343 0.61 -6.24 -2.37
N SER A 344 0.26 -7.33 -3.08
CA SER A 344 0.76 -8.69 -2.79
C SER A 344 2.21 -8.87 -3.28
N SER A 345 2.63 -7.98 -4.18
CA SER A 345 3.97 -7.97 -4.74
C SER A 345 4.99 -7.48 -3.73
N GLU A 346 6.14 -8.13 -3.69
CA GLU A 346 7.31 -7.69 -2.92
C GLU A 346 7.79 -6.29 -3.34
N LEU A 347 7.39 -5.83 -4.54
CA LEU A 347 7.70 -4.51 -5.08
C LEU A 347 6.87 -3.37 -4.47
N TYR A 348 5.82 -3.68 -3.70
CA TYR A 348 4.88 -2.67 -3.21
C TYR A 348 5.54 -1.61 -2.31
N GLU A 349 6.44 -2.01 -1.41
CA GLU A 349 7.13 -1.05 -0.54
C GLU A 349 8.05 -0.12 -1.35
N GLU A 350 8.74 -0.65 -2.37
CA GLU A 350 9.54 0.18 -3.27
C GLU A 350 8.65 1.15 -4.06
N ALA A 351 7.50 0.69 -4.56
CA ALA A 351 6.54 1.53 -5.27
C ALA A 351 6.05 2.68 -4.41
N ARG A 352 5.71 2.38 -3.15
CA ARG A 352 5.25 3.37 -2.18
C ARG A 352 6.33 4.40 -1.86
N ASP A 353 7.56 3.98 -1.62
CA ASP A 353 8.67 4.90 -1.33
C ASP A 353 8.91 5.86 -2.50
N ARG A 354 8.89 5.35 -3.74
CA ARG A 354 9.01 6.17 -4.95
C ARG A 354 7.83 7.13 -5.12
N ILE A 355 6.61 6.69 -4.86
CA ILE A 355 5.41 7.55 -4.91
C ILE A 355 5.57 8.73 -3.95
N ASN A 356 5.98 8.49 -2.70
CA ASN A 356 6.17 9.56 -1.71
C ASN A 356 7.22 10.57 -2.20
N GLU A 357 8.33 10.10 -2.75
CA GLU A 357 9.37 10.95 -3.31
C GLU A 357 8.86 11.81 -4.48
N TRP A 358 8.11 11.21 -5.41
CA TRP A 358 7.57 11.95 -6.55
C TRP A 358 6.45 12.91 -6.18
N GLU A 359 5.66 12.61 -5.14
CA GLU A 359 4.65 13.53 -4.60
C GLU A 359 5.31 14.82 -4.08
N ASP A 360 6.44 14.70 -3.38
CA ASP A 360 7.25 15.85 -2.93
C ASP A 360 7.78 16.66 -4.12
N GLN A 361 8.29 16.00 -5.17
CA GLN A 361 8.80 16.66 -6.36
C GLN A 361 7.70 17.36 -7.17
N ALA A 362 6.54 16.71 -7.30
CA ALA A 362 5.36 17.29 -7.94
C ALA A 362 4.86 18.52 -7.17
N ALA A 363 4.83 18.45 -5.84
CA ALA A 363 4.45 19.57 -5.00
C ALA A 363 5.43 20.74 -5.12
N ALA A 364 6.74 20.48 -5.12
CA ALA A 364 7.76 21.50 -5.30
C ALA A 364 7.65 22.20 -6.66
N ALA A 365 7.42 21.44 -7.73
CA ALA A 365 7.30 21.98 -9.09
C ALA A 365 6.03 22.84 -9.31
N ARG A 366 4.96 22.60 -8.55
CA ARG A 366 3.72 23.40 -8.62
C ARG A 366 3.80 24.73 -7.89
N GLN A 367 4.77 24.94 -7.00
CA GLN A 367 4.94 26.24 -6.36
C GLN A 367 5.46 27.25 -7.38
N PRO A 368 4.76 28.39 -7.61
CA PRO A 368 5.29 29.43 -8.48
C PRO A 368 6.58 29.97 -7.86
N GLU A 369 7.66 30.07 -8.65
CA GLU A 369 8.86 30.80 -8.26
C GLU A 369 8.40 32.17 -7.74
N GLU A 370 8.72 32.47 -6.47
CA GLU A 370 8.43 33.76 -5.85
C GLU A 370 8.90 34.87 -6.79
N PRO A 371 8.06 35.88 -7.11
CA PRO A 371 8.46 36.94 -8.00
C PRO A 371 9.72 37.58 -7.43
N VAL A 372 10.83 37.49 -8.16
CA VAL A 372 12.06 38.21 -7.85
C VAL A 372 11.66 39.69 -7.76
N ILE A 373 11.59 40.22 -6.53
CA ILE A 373 11.43 41.65 -6.31
C ILE A 373 12.74 42.26 -6.82
N LEU A 374 12.73 42.73 -8.07
CA LEU A 374 13.82 43.52 -8.60
C LEU A 374 14.01 44.70 -7.64
N PRO A 375 15.25 44.95 -7.17
CA PRO A 375 15.51 46.09 -6.31
C PRO A 375 14.97 47.36 -7.00
N PRO A 376 14.37 48.29 -6.23
CA PRO A 376 13.78 49.48 -6.83
C PRO A 376 14.85 50.20 -7.67
N GLU A 377 14.49 50.47 -8.92
CA GLU A 377 15.28 51.29 -9.83
C GLU A 377 15.65 52.58 -9.10
N PRO A 378 16.94 52.99 -9.07
CA PRO A 378 17.36 54.14 -8.28
C PRO A 378 16.58 55.37 -8.76
N GLU A 379 15.82 55.98 -7.84
CA GLU A 379 15.03 57.19 -8.10
C GLU A 379 15.88 58.20 -8.89
N GLU A 380 15.43 58.53 -10.10
CA GLU A 380 16.04 59.61 -10.89
C GLU A 380 16.05 60.88 -10.05
N ALA A 381 17.26 61.38 -9.78
CA ALA A 381 17.46 62.60 -9.04
C ALA A 381 16.72 63.76 -9.73
N VAL A 382 15.66 64.25 -9.09
CA VAL A 382 14.94 65.45 -9.49
C VAL A 382 15.89 66.64 -9.41
N PHE A 383 16.39 67.08 -10.57
CA PHE A 383 17.12 68.34 -10.69
C PHE A 383 16.14 69.51 -10.48
N PRO A 384 16.48 70.52 -9.66
CA PRO A 384 15.60 71.68 -9.46
C PRO A 384 15.54 72.55 -10.72
N SER A 385 14.32 72.91 -11.11
CA SER A 385 13.99 73.75 -12.27
C SER A 385 14.76 75.07 -12.32
N PRO A 386 15.15 75.56 -13.52
CA PRO A 386 15.58 76.95 -13.68
C PRO A 386 14.36 77.89 -13.77
N VAL A 387 14.52 79.06 -13.16
CA VAL A 387 13.60 80.22 -13.15
C VAL A 387 13.49 80.84 -14.58
N PRO A 388 12.35 81.46 -14.97
CA PRO A 388 12.03 81.73 -16.37
C PRO A 388 12.38 83.15 -16.85
N GLU A 389 12.72 83.32 -18.13
CA GLU A 389 12.64 84.61 -18.83
C GLU A 389 12.42 84.49 -20.36
N LEU A 390 11.16 84.75 -20.79
CA LEU A 390 10.65 85.58 -21.93
C LEU A 390 11.26 85.52 -23.38
N PRO A 391 10.52 85.95 -24.44
CA PRO A 391 10.26 85.10 -25.62
C PRO A 391 10.78 85.61 -27.00
N ALA A 392 10.52 84.76 -28.02
CA ALA A 392 10.41 84.97 -29.47
C ALA A 392 11.73 84.98 -30.29
N THR A 393 11.90 84.20 -31.35
CA THR A 393 11.22 84.29 -32.67
C THR A 393 11.63 83.11 -33.60
N PRO A 394 10.95 82.91 -34.77
CA PRO A 394 10.77 81.60 -35.43
C PRO A 394 11.63 81.41 -36.69
N SER A 395 11.73 80.15 -37.13
CA SER A 395 11.91 79.66 -38.52
C SER A 395 12.41 78.20 -38.42
N GLU A 396 12.13 77.23 -39.28
CA GLU A 396 11.35 77.06 -40.50
C GLU A 396 11.69 75.63 -40.99
N VAL A 397 10.90 75.10 -41.93
CA VAL A 397 11.23 73.98 -42.83
C VAL A 397 10.86 72.56 -42.35
N GLU A 398 9.60 72.19 -42.62
CA GLU A 398 9.18 70.90 -43.22
C GLU A 398 9.93 70.61 -44.55
N PRO A 399 9.78 69.48 -45.28
CA PRO A 399 9.11 68.18 -45.02
C PRO A 399 10.06 66.98 -45.38
N VAL A 400 9.65 65.69 -45.42
CA VAL A 400 9.13 64.98 -46.62
C VAL A 400 8.87 63.50 -46.28
N LEU A 401 7.65 63.04 -46.64
CA LEU A 401 7.17 61.75 -47.19
C LEU A 401 8.08 60.49 -47.11
N ALA A 402 7.58 59.25 -46.97
CA ALA A 402 6.44 58.60 -47.64
C ALA A 402 6.16 57.18 -47.01
N PRO A 403 5.10 56.44 -47.44
CA PRO A 403 4.35 55.48 -46.61
C PRO A 403 4.35 54.01 -47.13
N PHE A 404 3.50 53.18 -46.51
CA PHE A 404 3.02 51.82 -46.92
C PHE A 404 3.99 50.65 -46.64
N ILE A 405 3.58 49.42 -46.28
CA ILE A 405 2.53 48.54 -46.83
C ILE A 405 2.06 47.52 -45.77
N VAL A 406 0.77 47.16 -45.76
CA VAL A 406 0.20 45.92 -45.21
C VAL A 406 -0.15 44.98 -46.36
N PRO A 407 0.10 43.66 -46.24
CA PRO A 407 -0.93 42.67 -46.57
C PRO A 407 -0.87 41.46 -45.61
N GLY A 408 -1.85 40.60 -45.42
CA GLY A 408 -3.08 40.29 -46.15
C GLY A 408 -3.52 38.88 -45.74
N ASP A 409 -4.82 38.63 -45.88
CA ASP A 409 -5.60 37.46 -45.47
C ASP A 409 -5.10 36.07 -45.92
N GLU A 410 -5.38 35.08 -45.06
CA GLU A 410 -5.84 33.67 -45.23
C GLU A 410 -5.72 32.95 -46.60
N PRO A 411 -5.53 31.60 -46.61
CA PRO A 411 -6.75 30.75 -46.59
C PRO A 411 -6.64 29.34 -45.93
N VAL A 412 -7.79 28.93 -45.39
CA VAL A 412 -8.28 27.58 -45.07
C VAL A 412 -8.28 26.65 -46.29
N LEU A 413 -8.01 25.34 -46.10
CA LEU A 413 -8.47 24.22 -46.95
C LEU A 413 -8.29 22.85 -46.23
N PRO A 414 -8.91 21.72 -46.66
CA PRO A 414 -9.95 21.01 -45.89
C PRO A 414 -9.65 19.53 -45.54
N SER A 415 -10.57 18.91 -44.79
CA SER A 415 -10.69 17.46 -44.53
C SER A 415 -10.90 16.63 -45.80
N PRO A 416 -10.63 15.30 -45.71
CA PRO A 416 -11.54 14.33 -46.30
C PRO A 416 -12.00 13.23 -45.31
N SER A 417 -13.23 12.79 -45.59
CA SER A 417 -14.01 11.75 -44.92
C SER A 417 -13.79 10.36 -45.53
N SER A 418 -14.23 9.35 -44.78
CA SER A 418 -14.74 8.02 -45.16
C SER A 418 -13.77 6.85 -45.42
N ALA A 419 -13.90 5.79 -44.61
CA ALA A 419 -14.24 4.45 -45.07
C ALA A 419 -14.56 3.49 -43.90
N THR A 420 -15.82 3.06 -43.83
CA THR A 420 -16.27 1.81 -43.20
C THR A 420 -15.98 0.64 -44.15
N PRO A 421 -15.93 -0.61 -43.66
CA PRO A 421 -16.86 -1.58 -44.24
C PRO A 421 -17.54 -2.47 -43.20
N ALA A 422 -18.81 -2.72 -43.44
CA ALA A 422 -19.59 -3.81 -42.90
C ALA A 422 -19.38 -5.08 -43.75
N THR A 423 -19.33 -6.27 -43.12
CA THR A 423 -19.50 -7.60 -43.73
C THR A 423 -19.79 -8.57 -42.57
N SER A 424 -21.07 -8.72 -42.18
CA SER A 424 -22.00 -9.81 -42.53
C SER A 424 -21.82 -11.11 -41.73
N LEU A 425 -22.81 -11.39 -40.86
CA LEU A 425 -23.22 -12.74 -40.45
C LEU A 425 -23.67 -13.56 -41.67
N PRO A 426 -23.69 -14.91 -41.55
CA PRO A 426 -24.98 -15.59 -41.50
C PRO A 426 -25.08 -16.68 -40.41
N SER A 427 -26.33 -16.97 -40.04
CA SER A 427 -26.79 -17.97 -39.08
C SER A 427 -26.94 -19.38 -39.68
N GLU A 428 -26.66 -20.41 -38.85
CA GLU A 428 -27.32 -21.76 -38.73
C GLU A 428 -27.27 -22.79 -39.90
N PRO A 429 -27.62 -24.10 -39.70
CA PRO A 429 -27.80 -24.93 -38.48
C PRO A 429 -27.21 -26.39 -38.58
N GLU A 430 -27.41 -27.18 -37.51
CA GLU A 430 -27.55 -28.67 -37.37
C GLU A 430 -26.44 -29.64 -37.86
N ASP A 431 -25.82 -30.36 -36.91
CA ASP A 431 -25.98 -31.83 -36.68
C ASP A 431 -25.49 -32.22 -35.27
#